data_AF-A0A1H8TS12-F1
#
_entry.id   AF-A0A1H8TS12-F1
#
_cell.length_a   1.000
_cell.length_b   1.000
_cell.length_c   1.000
_cell.angle_alpha   90.00
_cell.angle_beta   90.00
_cell.angle_gamma   90.00
#
_symmetry.space_group_name_H-M   'P 1'
#
loop_
_entity.id
_entity.type
_entity.pdbx_description
1 polymer ?
#
loop_
_entity_poly.entity_id
_entity_poly.type
_entity_poly.pdbx_seq_one_letter_code
_entity_poly.pdbx_strand_id
1 'polypeptide(L)'
;MYKTLTLKEFVSQVTFNIVYYEQQKATAVLIPVSHWHPAKAAELQILMEQLTYIPVFECSLKELEERLRPEIQNVEAESTHLGLYNLYEPDGNQEYNNHVIREYADHRELVKVNTTTGDSQIVSRRF
;
A
#
# COMPACT_ATOMS: atom_id res chain seq x y z
N MET A 1 -2.89 0.83 15.17
CA MET A 1 -3.68 0.83 16.42
C MET A 1 -3.11 -0.25 17.33
N TYR A 2 -2.28 0.12 18.31
CA TYR A 2 -1.61 -0.84 19.18
C TYR A 2 -2.58 -1.31 20.27
N LYS A 3 -3.08 -2.55 20.17
CA LYS A 3 -3.79 -3.18 21.28
C LYS A 3 -2.75 -3.66 22.28
N THR A 4 -2.58 -2.89 23.35
CA THR A 4 -1.83 -3.31 24.54
C THR A 4 -2.55 -4.50 25.17
N LEU A 5 -2.01 -5.72 25.02
CA LEU A 5 -2.46 -6.84 25.82
C LEU A 5 -2.09 -6.56 27.27
N THR A 6 -3.12 -6.36 28.09
CA THR A 6 -2.92 -6.15 29.50
C THR A 6 -2.85 -7.53 30.14
N LEU A 7 -1.64 -8.07 30.29
CA LEU A 7 -1.31 -9.34 30.97
C LEU A 7 -1.59 -9.30 32.49
N LYS A 8 -2.58 -8.53 32.93
CA LYS A 8 -2.81 -8.15 34.35
C LYS A 8 -3.05 -9.34 35.29
N GLU A 9 -3.38 -10.52 34.77
CA GLU A 9 -3.58 -11.73 35.60
C GLU A 9 -2.43 -12.74 35.55
N PHE A 10 -1.48 -12.62 34.61
CA PHE A 10 -0.33 -13.53 34.53
C PHE A 10 0.91 -13.05 35.27
N VAL A 11 1.01 -11.74 35.51
CA VAL A 11 2.23 -11.09 36.03
C VAL A 11 2.41 -11.29 37.53
N SER A 12 1.42 -11.78 38.28
CA SER A 12 1.56 -11.81 39.74
C SER A 12 2.59 -12.85 40.22
N GLN A 13 2.81 -14.00 39.55
CA GLN A 13 3.76 -15.01 40.07
C GLN A 13 4.47 -15.93 39.04
N VAL A 14 4.24 -15.83 37.72
CA VAL A 14 4.78 -16.80 36.76
C VAL A 14 5.73 -16.13 35.76
N THR A 15 7.04 -16.35 35.93
CA THR A 15 8.06 -15.98 34.95
C THR A 15 7.97 -16.96 33.77
N PHE A 16 7.59 -16.48 32.59
CA PHE A 16 7.75 -17.23 31.33
C PHE A 16 8.87 -16.60 30.50
N ASN A 17 9.56 -17.42 29.72
CA ASN A 17 10.66 -16.97 28.87
C ASN A 17 10.20 -17.01 27.41
N ILE A 18 10.30 -15.88 26.70
CA ILE A 18 10.09 -15.82 25.25
C ILE A 18 11.44 -16.12 24.59
N VAL A 19 11.46 -17.11 23.71
CA VAL A 19 12.67 -17.51 22.98
C VAL A 19 12.71 -16.74 21.66
N TYR A 20 13.81 -16.03 21.44
CA TYR A 20 14.07 -15.27 20.22
C TYR A 20 15.13 -15.98 19.37
N TYR A 21 14.93 -16.02 18.05
CA TYR A 21 15.96 -16.43 17.09
C TYR A 21 16.86 -15.23 16.73
N GLU A 22 17.99 -15.47 16.05
CA GLU A 22 19.06 -14.50 15.74
C GLU A 22 18.59 -13.16 15.12
N GLN A 23 17.38 -13.12 14.56
CA GLN A 23 16.75 -11.93 13.96
C GLN A 23 15.72 -11.23 14.88
N GLN A 24 15.78 -11.43 16.20
CA GLN A 24 14.80 -10.92 17.18
C GLN A 24 13.35 -11.37 16.94
N LYS A 25 13.14 -12.48 16.23
CA LYS A 25 11.82 -13.08 16.03
C LYS A 25 11.51 -14.05 17.16
N ALA A 26 10.41 -13.84 17.86
CA ALA A 26 9.92 -14.76 18.87
C ALA A 26 9.46 -16.07 18.21
N THR A 27 9.93 -17.20 18.71
CA THR A 27 9.70 -18.53 18.11
C THR A 27 9.00 -19.50 19.06
N ALA A 28 9.12 -19.29 20.36
CA ALA A 28 8.45 -20.10 21.37
C ALA A 28 8.23 -19.32 22.68
N VAL A 29 7.23 -19.75 23.44
CA VAL A 29 7.01 -19.35 24.84
C VAL A 29 7.28 -20.56 25.72
N LEU A 30 8.25 -20.44 26.63
CA LEU A 30 8.59 -21.49 27.58
C LEU A 30 7.87 -21.26 28.91
N ILE A 31 7.11 -22.27 29.32
CA ILE A 31 6.33 -22.28 30.55
C ILE A 31 6.82 -23.44 31.41
N PRO A 32 7.28 -23.21 32.65
CA PRO A 32 7.58 -24.30 33.57
C PRO A 32 6.34 -25.19 33.75
N VAL A 33 6.53 -26.52 33.78
CA VAL A 33 5.42 -27.49 33.90
C VAL A 33 4.57 -27.22 35.15
N SER A 34 5.19 -26.73 36.23
CA SER A 34 4.50 -26.32 37.47
C SER A 34 3.49 -25.19 37.29
N HIS A 35 3.60 -24.43 36.21
CA HIS A 35 2.75 -23.28 35.89
C HIS A 35 1.86 -23.53 34.66
N TRP A 36 1.88 -24.74 34.10
CA TRP A 36 1.01 -25.11 32.99
C TRP A 36 -0.42 -25.31 33.47
N HIS A 37 -1.38 -24.65 32.82
CA HIS A 37 -2.80 -24.83 33.10
C HIS A 37 -3.61 -24.93 31.79
N PRO A 38 -4.39 -26.01 31.55
CA PRO A 38 -5.13 -26.22 30.29
C PRO A 38 -6.09 -25.09 29.93
N ALA A 39 -6.73 -24.46 30.93
CA ALA A 39 -7.65 -23.34 30.70
C ALA A 39 -6.98 -22.09 30.09
N LYS A 40 -5.63 -22.03 30.08
CA LYS A 40 -4.86 -20.93 29.52
C LYS A 40 -4.37 -21.18 28.09
N ALA A 41 -4.70 -22.33 27.50
CA ALA A 41 -4.26 -22.69 26.15
C ALA A 41 -4.68 -21.64 25.09
N ALA A 42 -5.90 -21.11 25.18
CA ALA A 42 -6.39 -20.09 24.25
C ALA A 42 -5.61 -18.76 24.35
N GLU A 43 -5.30 -18.33 25.58
CA GLU A 43 -4.54 -17.09 25.82
C GLU A 43 -3.09 -17.21 25.30
N LEU A 44 -2.49 -18.39 25.42
CA LEU A 44 -1.15 -18.68 24.89
C LEU A 44 -1.12 -18.78 23.37
N GLN A 45 -2.18 -19.34 22.77
CA GLN A 45 -2.32 -19.36 21.31
C GLN A 45 -2.39 -17.94 20.74
N ILE A 46 -3.19 -17.06 21.35
CA ILE A 46 -3.29 -15.64 20.96
C ILE A 46 -1.93 -14.94 21.07
N LEU A 47 -1.20 -15.19 22.16
CA LEU A 47 0.14 -14.63 22.35
C LEU A 47 1.10 -15.10 21.25
N MET A 48 1.10 -16.41 20.94
CA MET A 48 1.92 -16.96 19.85
C MET A 48 1.57 -16.34 18.50
N GLU A 49 0.28 -16.25 18.16
CA GLU A 49 -0.19 -15.65 16.91
C GLU A 49 0.31 -14.22 16.74
N GLN A 50 0.33 -13.43 17.81
CA GLN A 50 0.84 -12.06 17.77
C GLN A 50 2.36 -11.98 17.71
N LEU A 51 3.06 -12.82 18.46
CA LEU A 51 4.53 -12.88 18.46
C LEU A 51 5.08 -13.35 17.11
N THR A 52 4.37 -14.24 16.42
CA THR A 52 4.73 -14.74 15.09
C THR A 52 3.99 -14.03 13.97
N TYR A 53 3.24 -12.96 14.27
CA TYR A 53 2.49 -12.22 13.25
C TYR A 53 3.47 -11.60 12.25
N ILE A 54 3.47 -12.14 11.04
CA ILE A 54 4.13 -11.51 9.90
C ILE A 54 3.07 -10.60 9.29
N PRO A 55 3.23 -9.26 9.33
CA PRO A 55 2.35 -8.40 8.56
C PRO A 55 2.42 -8.86 7.11
N VAL A 56 1.27 -9.20 6.54
CA VAL A 56 1.16 -9.32 5.10
C VAL A 56 1.52 -7.94 4.58
N PHE A 57 2.70 -7.81 4.01
CA PHE A 57 3.07 -6.59 3.33
C PHE A 57 2.18 -6.51 2.10
N GLU A 58 1.08 -5.77 2.23
CA GLU A 58 0.44 -5.18 1.07
C GLU A 58 1.51 -4.30 0.42
N CYS A 59 1.83 -4.66 -0.82
CA CYS A 59 2.73 -3.96 -1.74
C CYS A 59 2.82 -2.46 -1.42
N SER A 60 4.03 -1.92 -1.25
CA SER A 60 4.16 -0.46 -1.12
C SER A 60 3.61 0.23 -2.37
N LEU A 61 3.19 1.49 -2.25
CA LEU A 61 2.68 2.26 -3.39
C LEU A 61 3.67 2.27 -4.57
N LYS A 62 4.98 2.35 -4.26
CA LYS A 62 6.04 2.28 -5.27
C LYS A 62 6.10 0.92 -5.96
N GLU A 63 6.07 -0.18 -5.20
CA GLU A 63 6.07 -1.52 -5.79
C GLU A 63 4.80 -1.78 -6.60
N LEU A 64 3.66 -1.19 -6.21
CA LEU A 64 2.40 -1.30 -6.95
C LEU A 64 2.48 -0.52 -8.26
N GLU A 65 3.02 0.69 -8.23
CA GLU A 65 3.28 1.51 -9.43
C GLU A 65 4.22 0.80 -10.41
N GLU A 66 5.32 0.24 -9.92
CA GLU A 66 6.28 -0.52 -10.74
C GLU A 66 5.62 -1.74 -11.40
N ARG A 67 4.73 -2.44 -10.68
CA ARG A 67 3.98 -3.58 -11.20
C ARG A 67 2.95 -3.19 -12.26
N LEU A 68 2.30 -2.02 -12.13
CA LEU A 68 1.27 -1.56 -13.06
C LEU A 68 1.84 -0.87 -14.31
N ARG A 69 3.12 -0.48 -14.28
CA ARG A 69 3.77 0.27 -15.38
C ARG A 69 3.66 -0.42 -16.75
N PRO A 70 3.87 -1.74 -16.89
CA PRO A 70 3.75 -2.39 -18.20
C PRO A 70 2.33 -2.33 -18.76
N GLU A 71 1.33 -2.55 -17.92
CA GLU A 71 -0.09 -2.52 -18.28
C GLU A 71 -0.53 -1.12 -18.69
N ILE A 72 -0.06 -0.09 -17.97
CA ILE A 72 -0.30 1.32 -18.34
C ILE A 72 0.27 1.59 -19.75
N GLN A 73 1.51 1.20 -20.01
CA GLN A 73 2.16 1.39 -21.31
C GLN A 73 1.42 0.66 -22.44
N ASN A 74 0.91 -0.55 -22.17
CA ASN A 74 0.13 -1.30 -23.14
C ASN A 74 -1.18 -0.58 -23.50
N VAL A 75 -1.90 -0.07 -22.50
CA VAL A 75 -3.16 0.66 -22.70
C VAL A 75 -2.91 1.99 -23.42
N GLU A 76 -1.84 2.70 -23.09
CA GLU A 76 -1.44 3.93 -23.76
C GLU A 76 -1.15 3.67 -25.25
N ALA A 77 -0.38 2.62 -25.55
CA ALA A 77 -0.06 2.23 -26.93
C ALA A 77 -1.30 1.79 -27.71
N GLU A 78 -2.20 1.03 -27.10
CA GLU A 78 -3.47 0.62 -27.72
C GLU A 78 -4.37 1.83 -28.00
N SER A 79 -4.48 2.75 -27.04
CA SER A 79 -5.25 3.99 -27.21
C SER A 79 -4.76 4.80 -28.39
N THR A 80 -3.44 4.99 -28.49
CA THR A 80 -2.80 5.67 -29.62
C THR A 80 -3.02 4.93 -30.94
N HIS A 81 -2.96 3.59 -30.95
CA HIS A 81 -3.21 2.79 -32.15
C HIS A 81 -4.65 2.91 -32.66
N LEU A 82 -5.62 3.05 -31.74
CA LEU A 82 -7.03 3.28 -32.06
C LEU A 82 -7.34 4.73 -32.48
N GLY A 83 -6.34 5.61 -32.52
CA GLY A 83 -6.50 7.03 -32.85
C GLY A 83 -7.09 7.87 -31.71
N LEU A 84 -7.07 7.34 -30.48
CA LEU A 84 -7.42 8.08 -29.27
C LEU A 84 -6.20 8.83 -28.73
N TYR A 85 -6.43 9.66 -27.71
CA TYR A 85 -5.38 10.38 -27.00
C TYR A 85 -5.17 9.83 -25.59
N ASN A 86 -3.92 9.89 -25.14
CA ASN A 86 -3.56 9.77 -23.73
C ASN A 86 -3.58 11.14 -23.07
N LEU A 87 -3.89 11.20 -21.78
CA LEU A 87 -4.07 12.46 -21.07
C LEU A 87 -3.03 12.57 -19.94
N TYR A 88 -2.25 13.64 -19.98
CA TYR A 88 -1.16 13.88 -19.04
C TYR A 88 -1.31 15.23 -18.37
N GLU A 89 -0.83 15.33 -17.13
CA GLU A 89 -0.64 16.62 -16.48
C GLU A 89 0.71 17.21 -16.92
N PRO A 90 0.76 18.51 -17.28
CA PRO A 90 2.03 19.16 -17.60
C PRO A 90 2.93 19.22 -16.35
N ASP A 91 4.23 19.05 -16.56
CA ASP A 91 5.22 19.20 -15.48
C ASP A 91 5.11 20.60 -14.85
N GLY A 92 4.98 20.65 -13.52
CA GLY A 92 4.81 21.92 -12.80
C GLY A 92 3.38 22.50 -12.85
N ASN A 93 2.35 21.66 -13.00
CA ASN A 93 0.92 22.01 -13.14
C ASN A 93 0.32 22.93 -12.04
N GLN A 94 1.08 23.33 -11.02
CA GLN A 94 0.63 24.35 -10.06
C GLN A 94 0.40 25.72 -10.73
N GLU A 95 1.09 26.03 -11.82
CA GLU A 95 0.93 27.30 -12.55
C GLU A 95 -0.15 27.24 -13.63
N TYR A 96 -0.50 26.04 -14.11
CA TYR A 96 -1.37 25.83 -15.26
C TYR A 96 -2.78 25.39 -14.87
N ASN A 97 -3.43 26.10 -13.95
CA ASN A 97 -4.83 25.94 -13.52
C ASN A 97 -5.75 25.20 -14.52
N ASN A 98 -5.94 23.90 -14.30
CA ASN A 98 -6.79 22.98 -15.09
C ASN A 98 -6.36 22.74 -16.55
N HIS A 99 -5.06 22.83 -16.85
CA HIS A 99 -4.54 22.41 -18.15
C HIS A 99 -4.08 20.96 -18.10
N VAL A 100 -4.28 20.29 -19.22
CA VAL A 100 -3.89 18.90 -19.46
C VAL A 100 -3.33 18.80 -20.88
N ILE A 101 -2.43 17.86 -21.09
CA ILE A 101 -1.88 17.54 -22.39
C ILE A 101 -2.67 16.34 -22.92
N ARG A 102 -3.23 16.48 -24.13
CA ARG A 102 -3.70 15.33 -24.92
C ARG A 102 -2.59 14.92 -25.86
N GLU A 103 -2.09 13.71 -25.73
CA GLU A 103 -1.11 13.14 -26.63
C GLU A 103 -1.77 12.16 -27.59
N TYR A 104 -1.66 12.46 -28.87
CA TYR A 104 -2.06 11.58 -29.97
C TYR A 104 -0.81 10.93 -30.58
N ALA A 105 -1.01 10.04 -31.55
CA ALA A 105 0.09 9.36 -32.25
C ALA A 105 1.03 10.33 -32.99
N ASP A 106 0.50 11.45 -33.45
CA ASP A 106 1.15 12.36 -34.39
C ASP A 106 1.37 13.78 -33.84
N HIS A 107 0.68 14.17 -32.78
CA HIS A 107 0.79 15.49 -32.19
C HIS A 107 0.33 15.52 -30.72
N ARG A 108 0.58 16.66 -30.07
CA ARG A 108 0.13 16.95 -28.70
C ARG A 108 -0.66 18.25 -28.69
N GLU A 109 -1.73 18.26 -27.89
CA GLU A 109 -2.57 19.43 -27.65
C GLU A 109 -2.53 19.83 -26.18
N LEU A 110 -2.37 21.13 -25.90
CA LEU A 110 -2.63 21.67 -24.58
C LEU A 110 -4.10 22.04 -24.50
N VAL A 111 -4.79 21.54 -23.49
CA VAL A 111 -6.24 21.71 -23.33
C VAL A 111 -6.53 22.23 -21.94
N LYS A 112 -7.39 23.24 -21.85
CA LYS A 112 -7.94 23.72 -20.58
C LYS A 112 -9.28 23.04 -20.31
N VAL A 113 -9.44 22.46 -19.13
CA VAL A 113 -10.66 21.76 -18.72
C VAL A 113 -11.43 22.63 -17.73
N ASN A 114 -12.73 22.79 -17.95
CA ASN A 114 -13.63 23.34 -16.96
C ASN A 114 -13.96 22.25 -15.94
N THR A 115 -13.48 22.40 -14.71
CA THR A 115 -13.67 21.41 -13.65
C THR A 115 -15.12 21.25 -13.20
N THR A 116 -15.98 22.24 -13.47
CA THR A 116 -17.40 22.20 -13.10
C THR A 116 -18.26 21.49 -14.14
N THR A 117 -17.97 21.65 -15.43
CA THR A 117 -18.79 21.10 -16.52
C THR A 117 -18.16 19.90 -17.23
N GLY A 118 -16.84 19.71 -17.11
CA GLY A 118 -16.08 18.72 -17.89
C GLY A 118 -15.78 19.17 -19.31
N ASP A 119 -16.27 20.35 -19.73
CA ASP A 119 -15.97 20.89 -21.06
C ASP A 119 -14.49 21.22 -21.19
N SER A 120 -13.99 21.10 -22.40
CA SER A 120 -12.57 21.27 -22.68
C SER A 120 -12.35 22.19 -23.88
N GLN A 121 -11.36 23.07 -23.75
CA GLN A 121 -10.98 24.02 -24.78
C GLN A 121 -9.53 23.81 -25.17
N ILE A 122 -9.27 23.62 -26.46
CA ILE A 122 -7.90 23.53 -26.97
C ILE A 122 -7.25 24.91 -26.88
N VAL A 123 -6.14 24.97 -26.15
CA VAL A 123 -5.31 26.17 -25.96
C VAL A 123 -4.19 26.19 -27.01
N SER A 124 -3.57 25.04 -27.29
CA SER A 124 -2.57 24.88 -28.36
C SER A 124 -2.73 23.51 -29.02
N ARG A 125 -2.56 23.45 -30.35
CA ARG A 125 -2.58 22.21 -31.15
C ARG A 125 -1.20 21.64 -31.47
N ARG A 126 -0.14 22.30 -31.02
CA ARG A 126 1.26 21.90 -31.20
C ARG A 126 2.02 22.23 -29.91
N PHE A 127 1.75 21.45 -28.86
CA PHE A 127 2.39 21.59 -27.56
C PHE A 127 3.64 20.70 -27.46
#